data_AF-A0A7S1A8M2-F1
#
_entry.id   AF-A0A7S1A8M2-F1
#
_cell.length_a   1.000
_cell.length_b   1.000
_cell.length_c   1.000
_cell.angle_alpha   90.00
_cell.angle_beta   90.00
_cell.angle_gamma   90.00
#
_symmetry.space_group_name_H-M   'P 1'
#
loop_
_entity.id
_entity.type
_entity.pdbx_description
1 polymer ?
#
loop_
_entity_poly.entity_id
_entity_poly.type
_entity_poly.pdbx_seq_one_letter_code
_entity_poly.pdbx_strand_id
1 'polypeptide(L)'
;MQGATQYIDQAETRDANVEFLKTFFGSMTMTLLSLFMSVTSGLSWWEIERVFLEIHPVYGMLYVVYIATMVLSLLNIVTGICVNNALEMAQQDRDFMMKQELDRKAAYVGCLEG
;
A
#
# COMPACT_ATOMS: atom_id res chain seq x y z
N MET A 1 22.65 7.40 41.31
CA MET A 1 21.18 7.22 41.28
C MET A 1 20.61 7.03 39.88
N GLN A 2 21.23 7.57 38.81
CA GLN A 2 20.70 7.48 37.44
C GLN A 2 20.61 6.03 36.88
N GLY A 3 21.53 5.13 37.24
CA GLY A 3 21.49 3.74 36.77
C GLY A 3 20.32 2.90 37.33
N ALA A 4 19.88 3.18 38.56
CA ALA A 4 18.71 2.51 39.13
C ALA A 4 17.43 2.95 38.40
N THR A 5 17.33 4.23 38.04
CA THR A 5 16.21 4.76 37.25
C THR A 5 16.16 4.16 35.85
N GLN A 6 17.29 4.04 35.15
CA GLN A 6 17.33 3.39 33.83
C GLN A 6 16.94 1.91 33.88
N TYR A 7 17.33 1.19 34.93
CA TYR A 7 16.96 -0.22 35.08
C TYR A 7 15.46 -0.39 35.35
N ILE A 8 14.88 0.48 36.19
CA ILE A 8 13.43 0.48 36.48
C ILE A 8 12.65 0.85 35.21
N ASP A 9 13.09 1.88 34.49
CA ASP A 9 12.47 2.35 33.24
C ASP A 9 12.55 1.29 32.12
N GLN A 10 13.68 0.59 31.98
CA GLN A 10 13.82 -0.53 31.04
C GLN A 10 12.97 -1.73 31.43
N ALA A 11 12.85 -2.05 32.73
CA ALA A 11 12.01 -3.14 33.20
C ALA A 11 10.54 -2.86 32.92
N GLU A 12 10.07 -1.65 33.23
CA GLU A 12 8.70 -1.19 32.96
C GLU A 12 8.37 -1.18 31.46
N THR A 13 9.30 -0.67 30.63
CA THR A 13 9.15 -0.68 29.17
C THR A 13 9.08 -2.11 28.61
N ARG A 14 9.91 -3.02 29.13
CA ARG A 14 9.94 -4.41 28.69
C ARG A 14 8.64 -5.14 29.02
N ASP A 15 8.07 -4.91 30.20
CA ASP A 15 6.80 -5.50 30.59
C ASP A 15 5.63 -4.98 29.73
N ALA A 16 5.62 -3.67 29.44
CA ALA A 16 4.64 -3.06 28.53
C ALA A 16 4.72 -3.64 27.10
N ASN A 17 5.93 -3.83 26.57
CA ASN A 17 6.13 -4.43 25.24
C ASN A 17 5.63 -5.88 25.17
N VAL A 18 5.85 -6.66 26.23
CA VAL A 18 5.38 -8.04 26.30
C VAL A 18 3.85 -8.10 26.34
N GLU A 19 3.19 -7.19 27.06
CA GLU A 19 1.73 -7.10 27.09
C GLU A 19 1.16 -6.65 25.74
N PHE A 20 1.80 -5.67 25.09
CA PHE A 20 1.46 -5.22 23.75
C PHE A 20 1.55 -6.37 22.73
N LEU A 21 2.66 -7.11 22.72
CA LEU A 21 2.84 -8.26 21.84
C LEU A 21 1.86 -9.39 22.16
N LYS A 22 1.51 -9.64 23.42
CA LYS A 22 0.46 -10.62 23.75
C LYS A 22 -0.91 -10.20 23.25
N THR A 23 -1.21 -8.90 23.27
CA THR A 23 -2.50 -8.37 22.79
C THR A 23 -2.61 -8.49 21.27
N PHE A 24 -1.59 -8.06 20.51
CA PHE A 24 -1.64 -8.01 19.05
C PHE A 24 -1.10 -9.27 18.35
N PHE A 25 -0.17 -9.98 18.99
CA PHE A 25 0.53 -11.16 18.46
C PHE A 25 0.34 -12.43 19.31
N GLY A 26 -0.58 -12.43 20.28
CA GLY A 26 -0.83 -13.58 21.16
C GLY A 26 -1.50 -14.79 20.50
N SER A 27 -2.08 -14.61 19.31
CA SER A 27 -2.61 -15.72 18.50
C SER A 27 -2.33 -15.50 17.01
N MET A 28 -2.33 -16.59 16.23
CA MET A 28 -2.15 -16.55 14.77
C MET A 28 -3.17 -15.62 14.10
N THR A 29 -4.45 -15.75 14.47
CA THR A 29 -5.53 -14.93 13.90
C THR A 29 -5.39 -13.46 14.27
N MET A 30 -5.07 -13.15 15.54
CA MET A 30 -4.83 -11.76 15.94
C MET A 30 -3.58 -11.17 15.28
N THR A 31 -2.55 -11.98 15.05
CA THR A 31 -1.36 -11.56 14.32
C THR A 31 -1.73 -11.14 12.90
N LEU A 32 -2.47 -11.98 12.18
CA LEU A 32 -2.95 -11.66 10.83
C LEU A 32 -3.82 -10.41 10.81
N LEU A 33 -4.71 -10.26 11.80
CA LEU A 33 -5.54 -9.07 11.95
C LEU A 33 -4.70 -7.81 12.20
N SER A 34 -3.71 -7.88 13.08
CA SER A 34 -2.82 -6.76 13.42
C SER A 34 -1.95 -6.33 12.24
N LEU A 35 -1.45 -7.29 11.47
CA LEU A 35 -0.75 -7.04 10.21
C LEU A 35 -1.66 -6.34 9.19
N PHE A 36 -2.89 -6.83 9.05
CA PHE A 36 -3.89 -6.20 8.19
C PHE A 36 -4.23 -4.77 8.64
N MET A 37 -4.47 -4.56 9.94
CA MET A 37 -4.72 -3.23 10.53
C MET A 37 -3.55 -2.27 10.29
N SER A 38 -2.32 -2.78 10.31
CA SER A 38 -1.14 -1.95 10.05
C SER A 38 -1.04 -1.50 8.59
N VAL A 39 -1.47 -2.34 7.64
CA VAL A 39 -1.54 -1.97 6.21
C VAL A 39 -2.68 -0.99 5.95
N THR A 40 -3.84 -1.17 6.60
CA THR A 40 -5.00 -0.28 6.43
C THR A 40 -4.94 0.98 7.28
N SER A 41 -3.85 1.21 8.01
CA SER A 41 -3.67 2.34 8.95
C SER A 41 -4.68 2.37 10.11
N GLY A 42 -5.28 1.23 10.46
CA GLY A 42 -6.10 1.08 11.67
C GLY A 42 -5.27 1.04 12.97
N LEU A 43 -3.99 0.68 12.86
CA LEU A 43 -2.99 0.74 13.93
C LEU A 43 -1.72 1.38 13.36
N SER A 44 -1.05 2.22 14.15
CA SER A 44 0.18 2.87 13.71
C SER A 44 1.28 1.82 13.53
N TRP A 45 1.73 1.60 12.29
CA TRP A 45 2.82 0.66 11.99
C TRP A 45 4.11 0.96 12.78
N TRP A 46 4.35 2.24 13.10
CA TRP A 46 5.45 2.71 13.95
C TRP A 46 5.43 2.14 15.37
N GLU A 47 4.25 1.97 15.97
CA GLU A 47 4.12 1.45 17.35
C GLU A 47 4.61 0.00 17.42
N ILE A 48 4.27 -0.80 16.41
CA ILE A 48 4.74 -2.19 16.29
C ILE A 48 6.23 -2.23 15.96
N GLU A 49 6.70 -1.39 15.04
CA GLU A 49 8.11 -1.35 14.65
C GLU A 49 9.02 -1.02 15.82
N ARG A 50 8.67 -0.02 16.64
CA ARG A 50 9.44 0.35 17.83
C ARG A 50 9.64 -0.86 18.75
N VAL A 51 8.57 -1.59 19.03
CA VAL A 51 8.62 -2.79 19.89
C VAL A 51 9.51 -3.86 19.28
N PHE A 52 9.45 -4.06 17.95
CA PHE A 52 10.34 -5.02 17.27
C PHE A 52 11.81 -4.58 17.28
N LEU A 53 12.11 -3.30 17.13
CA LEU A 53 13.47 -2.76 17.20
C LEU A 53 14.07 -2.92 18.60
N GLU A 54 13.27 -2.77 19.65
CA GLU A 54 13.69 -2.98 21.05
C GLU A 54 13.99 -4.47 21.35
N ILE A 55 13.36 -5.41 20.63
CA ILE A 55 13.69 -6.84 20.71
C ILE A 55 14.95 -7.15 19.90
N HIS A 56 14.90 -6.89 18.60
CA HIS A 56 16.03 -7.12 17.70
C HIS A 56 15.83 -6.35 16.38
N PRO A 57 16.84 -5.61 15.89
CA PRO A 57 16.72 -4.74 14.71
C PRO A 57 16.30 -5.48 13.43
N VAL A 58 16.64 -6.77 13.30
CA VAL A 58 16.23 -7.60 12.15
C VAL A 58 14.71 -7.76 12.05
N TYR A 59 14.00 -7.87 13.18
CA TYR A 59 12.54 -7.98 13.15
C TYR A 59 11.89 -6.68 12.66
N GLY A 60 12.42 -5.52 13.10
CA GLY A 60 12.00 -4.22 12.58
C GLY A 60 12.22 -4.11 11.07
N MET A 61 13.41 -4.49 10.58
CA MET A 61 13.71 -4.47 9.15
C MET A 61 12.75 -5.36 8.32
N LEU A 62 12.50 -6.60 8.75
CA LEU A 62 11.56 -7.49 8.08
C LEU A 62 10.14 -6.91 8.04
N TYR A 63 9.71 -6.30 9.15
CA TYR A 63 8.40 -5.67 9.25
C TYR A 63 8.24 -4.47 8.30
N VAL A 64 9.27 -3.63 8.20
CA VAL A 64 9.30 -2.50 7.26
C VAL A 64 9.23 -2.97 5.81
N VAL A 65 9.97 -4.01 5.43
CA VAL A 65 9.92 -4.59 4.08
C VAL A 65 8.52 -5.13 3.76
N TYR A 66 7.85 -5.75 4.74
CA TYR A 66 6.47 -6.19 4.59
C TYR A 66 5.52 -5.02 4.30
N ILE A 67 5.56 -3.96 5.12
CA ILE A 67 4.71 -2.77 4.94
C ILE A 67 4.99 -2.10 3.60
N ALA A 68 6.27 -1.89 3.26
CA ALA A 68 6.67 -1.30 1.99
C ALA A 68 6.15 -2.12 0.80
N THR A 69 6.29 -3.44 0.84
CA THR A 69 5.79 -4.33 -0.22
C THR A 69 4.27 -4.25 -0.36
N MET A 70 3.53 -4.21 0.75
CA MET A 70 2.07 -4.10 0.72
C MET A 70 1.60 -2.76 0.15
N VAL A 71 2.21 -1.65 0.60
CA VAL A 71 1.89 -0.31 0.09
C VAL A 71 2.27 -0.17 -1.39
N LEU A 72 3.47 -0.62 -1.79
CA LEU A 72 3.89 -0.62 -3.19
C LEU A 72 3.01 -1.53 -4.06
N SER A 73 2.56 -2.67 -3.55
CA SER A 73 1.63 -3.55 -4.27
C SER A 73 0.29 -2.86 -4.51
N LEU A 74 -0.26 -2.18 -3.50
CA LEU A 74 -1.49 -1.41 -3.66
C LEU A 74 -1.31 -0.26 -4.65
N LEU A 75 -0.21 0.48 -4.55
CA LEU A 75 0.12 1.55 -5.51
C LEU A 75 0.25 1.00 -6.93
N ASN A 76 0.94 -0.12 -7.12
CA ASN A 76 1.12 -0.75 -8.43
C ASN A 76 -0.22 -1.20 -9.04
N ILE A 77 -1.14 -1.72 -8.24
CA ILE A 77 -2.48 -2.08 -8.69
C ILE A 77 -3.25 -0.83 -9.14
N VAL A 78 -3.24 0.23 -8.33
CA VAL A 78 -3.94 1.49 -8.64
C VAL A 78 -3.34 2.14 -9.89
N THR A 79 -2.01 2.24 -9.98
CA THR A 79 -1.30 2.76 -11.15
C THR A 79 -1.62 1.92 -12.39
N GLY A 80 -1.64 0.58 -12.28
CA GLY A 80 -2.01 -0.31 -13.38
C GLY A 80 -3.41 -0.01 -13.92
N ILE A 81 -4.40 0.18 -13.04
CA ILE A 81 -5.77 0.53 -13.44
C ILE A 81 -5.80 1.92 -14.10
N CYS A 82 -5.16 2.92 -13.52
CA CYS A 82 -5.13 4.27 -14.08
C CYS A 82 -4.48 4.31 -15.47
N VAL A 83 -3.37 3.60 -15.65
CA VAL A 83 -2.67 3.51 -16.94
C VAL A 83 -3.53 2.77 -17.97
N ASN A 84 -4.19 1.67 -17.57
CA ASN A 84 -5.10 0.95 -18.46
C ASN A 84 -6.24 1.86 -18.94
N ASN A 85 -6.89 2.59 -18.03
CA ASN A 85 -7.98 3.51 -18.37
C ASN A 85 -7.50 4.64 -19.29
N ALA A 86 -6.33 5.22 -19.02
CA ALA A 86 -5.74 6.25 -19.87
C ALA A 86 -5.43 5.73 -21.28
N LEU A 87 -4.96 4.47 -21.38
CA LEU A 87 -4.68 3.83 -22.66
C LEU A 87 -5.97 3.52 -23.44
N GLU A 88 -7.00 3.01 -22.78
CA GLU A 88 -8.32 2.76 -23.39
C GLU A 88 -8.96 4.06 -23.92
N MET A 89 -8.90 5.15 -23.15
CA MET A 89 -9.38 6.46 -23.59
C MET A 89 -8.62 6.95 -24.83
N ALA A 90 -7.28 6.82 -24.84
CA ALA A 90 -6.47 7.21 -25.99
C ALA A 90 -6.73 6.34 -27.24
N GLN A 91 -7.10 5.06 -27.06
CA GLN A 91 -7.52 4.19 -28.17
C GLN A 91 -8.88 4.63 -28.72
N GLN A 92 -9.87 4.85 -27.85
CA GLN A 92 -11.20 5.31 -28.25
C GLN A 92 -11.14 6.64 -29.01
N ASP A 93 -10.30 7.58 -28.56
CA ASP A 93 -10.13 8.87 -29.22
C ASP A 93 -9.56 8.71 -30.65
N ARG A 94 -8.55 7.84 -30.82
CA ARG A 94 -7.99 7.53 -32.16
C ARG A 94 -9.02 6.87 -33.07
N ASP A 95 -9.79 5.92 -32.56
CA ASP A 95 -10.81 5.22 -33.35
C ASP A 95 -11.93 6.16 -33.77
N PHE A 96 -12.34 7.07 -32.87
CA PHE A 96 -13.32 8.11 -33.17
C PHE A 96 -12.82 9.07 -34.26
N MET A 97 -11.59 9.56 -34.14
CA MET A 97 -10.97 10.42 -35.17
C MET A 97 -10.87 9.71 -36.53
N MET A 98 -10.47 8.44 -36.54
CA MET A 98 -10.37 7.67 -37.78
C MET A 98 -11.73 7.50 -38.46
N LYS A 99 -12.77 7.20 -37.68
CA LYS A 99 -14.14 7.08 -38.19
C LYS A 99 -14.64 8.40 -38.77
N GLN A 100 -14.38 9.51 -38.09
CA GLN A 100 -14.75 10.84 -38.55
C GLN A 100 -14.09 11.19 -39.89
N GLU A 101 -12.84 10.79 -40.11
CA GLU A 101 -12.17 11.00 -41.40
C GLU A 101 -12.70 10.09 -42.52
N LEU A 102 -13.07 8.86 -42.21
CA LEU A 102 -13.73 7.97 -43.18
C LEU A 102 -15.08 8.53 -43.61
N ASP A 103 -15.90 8.96 -42.65
CA ASP A 103 -17.22 9.57 -42.91
C ASP A 103 -17.08 10.85 -43.75
N ARG A 104 -16.07 11.68 -43.44
CA ARG A 104 -15.77 12.89 -44.22
C ARG A 104 -15.40 12.55 -45.66
N LYS A 105 -14.51 11.59 -45.88
CA LYS A 105 -14.11 11.14 -47.23
C LYS A 105 -15.29 10.57 -48.00
N ALA A 106 -16.15 9.77 -47.36
CA ALA A 106 -17.35 9.22 -48.00
C ALA A 106 -18.33 10.32 -48.44
N ALA A 107 -18.54 11.35 -47.62
CA ALA A 107 -19.36 12.50 -47.97
C ALA A 107 -18.82 13.27 -49.19
N TYR A 108 -17.50 13.46 -49.29
CA TYR A 108 -16.88 14.11 -50.45
C TYR A 108 -17.10 13.33 -51.76
N VAL A 109 -17.02 12.00 -51.73
CA VAL A 109 -17.26 11.17 -52.92
C VAL A 109 -18.73 11.25 -53.37
N GLY A 110 -19.68 11.20 -52.44
CA GLY A 110 -21.11 11.29 -52.76
C GLY A 110 -21.52 12.63 -53.39
N CYS A 111 -20.83 13.73 -53.08
CA CYS A 111 -21.07 15.03 -53.71
C CYS A 111 -20.50 15.17 -55.13
N LEU A 112 -19.63 14.26 -55.59
CA LEU A 112 -19.06 14.29 -56.94
C LEU A 112 -19.87 13.48 -57.96
N GLU A 113 -20.72 12.57 -57.50
CA GLU A 113 -21.53 11.68 -58.36
C GLU A 113 -22.96 12.19 -58.62
N GLY A 114 -23.37 13.34 -58.05
CA GLY A 114 -24.68 13.97 -58.23
C GLY A 114 -24.61 15.33 -58.89
#